data_AF-A0A0R0IJK4-F1
#
_entry.id   AF-A0A0R0IJK4-F1
#
_cell.length_a   1.000
_cell.length_b   1.000
_cell.length_c   1.000
_cell.angle_alpha   90.00
_cell.angle_beta   90.00
_cell.angle_gamma   90.00
#
_symmetry.space_group_name_H-M   'P 1'
#
loop_
_entity.id
_entity.type
_entity.pdbx_description
1 polymer ?
#
loop_
_entity_poly.entity_id
_entity_poly.type
_entity_poly.pdbx_seq_one_letter_code
_entity_poly.pdbx_strand_id
1 'polypeptide(L)'
;MITNVTEYEAIAKEKLPKMVYDYYASGAEDQWTLKENRNAFSRILFQPRILVDVSKIDLTTTVLKDKNVVAQLVRRAERAGFQAIALTVDSPVLGRREADIKNRFTLPPNMVFKNFERLDLGKLDKTCDSVVTTYVAVLFDRSLNWKDIKWLLTITSLPILLKGVLTVEDTRIAIQAGAAGIIVSNQGARQLDYVPATIMALEEK
;
A
#
# COMPACT_ATOMS: atom_id res chain seq x y z
N MET A 1 -17.91 3.54 -25.54
CA MET A 1 -17.95 4.40 -24.32
C MET A 1 -17.60 3.51 -23.15
N ILE A 2 -16.75 3.97 -22.22
CA ILE A 2 -16.44 3.21 -21.00
C ILE A 2 -17.42 3.64 -19.91
N THR A 3 -18.01 2.69 -19.19
CA THR A 3 -19.12 2.91 -18.26
C THR A 3 -18.81 2.51 -16.81
N ASN A 4 -17.79 1.68 -16.59
CA ASN A 4 -17.41 1.18 -15.27
C ASN A 4 -15.90 0.89 -15.18
N VAL A 5 -15.41 0.63 -13.96
CA VAL A 5 -13.98 0.41 -13.70
C VAL A 5 -13.47 -0.92 -14.28
N THR A 6 -14.30 -1.97 -14.32
CA THR A 6 -13.91 -3.30 -14.84
C THR A 6 -13.66 -3.31 -16.34
N GLU A 7 -14.32 -2.44 -17.12
CA GLU A 7 -14.02 -2.25 -18.55
C GLU A 7 -12.60 -1.70 -18.77
N TYR A 8 -12.10 -0.82 -17.89
CA TYR A 8 -10.70 -0.35 -17.97
C TYR A 8 -9.71 -1.49 -17.73
N GLU A 9 -10.02 -2.47 -16.88
CA GLU A 9 -9.16 -3.63 -16.64
C GLU A 9 -9.05 -4.52 -17.89
N ALA A 10 -10.18 -4.78 -18.56
CA ALA A 10 -10.20 -5.54 -19.81
C ALA A 10 -9.38 -4.83 -20.91
N ILE A 11 -9.59 -3.53 -21.10
CA ILE A 11 -8.83 -2.72 -22.07
C ILE A 11 -7.33 -2.66 -21.70
N ALA A 12 -7.00 -2.60 -20.41
CA ALA A 12 -5.61 -2.65 -19.95
C ALA A 12 -4.96 -4.01 -20.26
N LYS A 13 -5.70 -5.12 -20.15
CA LYS A 13 -5.23 -6.46 -20.50
C LYS A 13 -4.93 -6.62 -22.00
N GLU A 14 -5.72 -5.97 -22.85
CA GLU A 14 -5.49 -5.96 -24.30
C GLU A 14 -4.31 -5.08 -24.71
N LYS A 15 -4.07 -3.97 -24.01
CA LYS A 15 -3.07 -2.95 -24.39
C LYS A 15 -1.71 -3.09 -23.73
N LEU A 16 -1.63 -3.66 -22.53
CA LEU A 16 -0.37 -3.81 -21.81
C LEU A 16 0.35 -5.11 -22.22
N PRO A 17 1.70 -5.11 -22.30
CA PRO A 17 2.45 -6.36 -22.39
C PRO A 17 2.08 -7.29 -21.23
N LYS A 18 1.95 -8.60 -21.47
CA LYS A 18 1.50 -9.58 -20.47
C LYS A 18 2.22 -9.45 -19.12
N MET A 19 3.56 -9.33 -19.13
CA MET A 19 4.37 -9.13 -17.92
C MET A 19 3.96 -7.90 -17.10
N VAL A 20 3.56 -6.81 -17.77
CA VAL A 20 3.15 -5.55 -17.16
C VAL A 20 1.70 -5.62 -16.66
N TYR A 21 0.79 -6.21 -17.44
CA TYR A 21 -0.58 -6.46 -16.96
C TYR A 21 -0.58 -7.37 -15.73
N ASP A 22 0.10 -8.51 -15.80
CA ASP A 22 0.19 -9.48 -14.70
C ASP A 22 0.85 -8.85 -13.45
N TYR A 23 1.85 -7.98 -13.62
CA TYR A 23 2.45 -7.24 -12.51
C TYR A 23 1.43 -6.40 -11.74
N TYR A 24 0.49 -5.73 -12.43
CA TYR A 24 -0.56 -4.95 -11.79
C TYR A 24 -1.72 -5.80 -11.28
N ALA A 25 -2.17 -6.78 -12.06
CA ALA A 25 -3.39 -7.55 -11.79
C ALA A 25 -3.20 -8.72 -10.81
N SER A 26 -1.98 -9.26 -10.64
CA SER A 26 -1.75 -10.45 -9.81
C SER A 26 -1.93 -10.21 -8.31
N GLY A 27 -2.47 -11.22 -7.63
CA GLY A 27 -2.39 -11.37 -6.17
C GLY A 27 -1.19 -12.21 -5.74
N ALA A 28 -1.10 -12.48 -4.43
CA ALA A 28 -0.22 -13.50 -3.88
C ALA A 28 -0.80 -14.90 -4.14
N GLU A 29 0.08 -15.87 -4.40
CA GLU A 29 -0.19 -17.31 -4.41
C GLU A 29 -1.43 -17.73 -5.23
N ASP A 30 -2.43 -18.35 -4.62
CA ASP A 30 -3.67 -18.82 -5.29
C ASP A 30 -4.61 -17.67 -5.68
N GLN A 31 -4.34 -16.46 -5.16
CA GLN A 31 -5.12 -15.24 -5.34
C GLN A 31 -6.54 -15.33 -4.74
N TRP A 32 -6.71 -16.14 -3.70
CA TRP A 32 -7.99 -16.35 -3.02
C TRP A 32 -8.52 -15.03 -2.44
N THR A 33 -7.66 -14.30 -1.73
CA THR A 33 -7.93 -12.99 -1.12
C THR A 33 -8.23 -11.94 -2.20
N LEU A 34 -7.63 -12.04 -3.39
CA LEU A 34 -7.87 -11.08 -4.47
C LEU A 34 -9.31 -11.22 -4.99
N LYS A 35 -9.77 -12.47 -5.14
CA LYS A 35 -11.16 -12.78 -5.47
C LYS A 35 -12.08 -12.37 -4.32
N GLU A 36 -11.70 -12.63 -3.08
CA GLU A 36 -12.53 -12.35 -1.90
C GLU A 36 -12.67 -10.84 -1.62
N ASN A 37 -11.64 -10.04 -1.87
CA ASN A 37 -11.68 -8.57 -1.86
C ASN A 37 -12.77 -7.99 -2.78
N ARG A 38 -13.18 -8.73 -3.82
CA ARG A 38 -14.31 -8.36 -4.69
C ARG A 38 -15.62 -8.97 -4.18
N ASN A 39 -15.63 -10.28 -3.89
CA ASN A 39 -16.84 -11.00 -3.46
C ASN A 39 -17.45 -10.46 -2.15
N ALA A 40 -16.60 -10.00 -1.21
CA ALA A 40 -17.04 -9.61 0.12
C ALA A 40 -18.01 -8.42 0.11
N PHE A 41 -17.85 -7.48 -0.83
CA PHE A 41 -18.79 -6.38 -1.01
C PHE A 41 -20.18 -6.86 -1.44
N SER A 42 -20.27 -7.93 -2.25
CA SER A 42 -21.55 -8.51 -2.68
C SER A 42 -22.35 -9.16 -1.54
N ARG A 43 -21.74 -9.33 -0.36
CA ARG A 43 -22.41 -9.84 0.86
C ARG A 43 -22.96 -8.71 1.74
N ILE A 44 -22.75 -7.45 1.36
CA ILE A 44 -23.25 -6.26 2.06
C ILE A 44 -24.31 -5.59 1.18
N LEU A 45 -25.51 -5.42 1.72
CA LEU A 45 -26.66 -4.86 1.01
C LEU A 45 -27.03 -3.49 1.58
N PHE A 46 -27.35 -2.52 0.73
CA PHE A 46 -27.79 -1.20 1.16
C PHE A 46 -29.25 -1.21 1.64
N GLN A 47 -29.50 -0.54 2.76
CA GLN A 47 -30.84 -0.11 3.17
C GLN A 47 -30.93 1.41 3.06
N PRO A 48 -31.37 1.97 1.91
CA PRO A 48 -31.29 3.40 1.65
C PRO A 48 -32.22 4.21 2.56
N ARG A 49 -31.71 5.34 3.06
CA ARG A 49 -32.51 6.33 3.80
C ARG A 49 -33.10 7.34 2.79
N ILE A 50 -34.41 7.28 2.60
CA ILE A 50 -35.13 8.19 1.69
C ILE A 50 -35.42 9.54 2.36
N LEU A 51 -35.68 10.57 1.55
CA LEU A 51 -36.00 11.95 1.98
C LEU A 51 -34.90 12.62 2.83
N VAL A 52 -33.63 12.34 2.52
CA VAL A 52 -32.46 13.03 3.09
C VAL A 52 -31.93 14.04 2.07
N ASP A 53 -31.66 15.28 2.51
CA ASP A 53 -30.96 16.26 1.68
C ASP A 53 -29.48 15.87 1.54
N VAL A 54 -29.10 15.51 0.32
CA VAL A 54 -27.74 15.11 -0.07
C VAL A 54 -27.11 16.12 -1.05
N SER A 55 -27.57 17.37 -1.06
CA SER A 55 -27.06 18.44 -1.94
C SER A 55 -25.60 18.84 -1.67
N LYS A 56 -25.01 18.41 -0.55
CA LYS A 56 -23.60 18.62 -0.19
C LYS A 56 -22.99 17.34 0.39
N ILE A 57 -21.88 16.88 -0.18
CA ILE A 57 -21.12 15.69 0.23
C ILE A 57 -19.63 16.06 0.22
N ASP A 58 -18.89 15.67 1.27
CA ASP A 58 -17.44 15.92 1.44
C ASP A 58 -16.67 14.58 1.53
N LEU A 59 -15.44 14.52 1.01
CA LEU A 59 -14.72 13.29 0.63
C LEU A 59 -13.17 13.34 0.81
N THR A 60 -12.61 14.25 1.62
CA THR A 60 -11.15 14.53 1.65
C THR A 60 -10.29 13.71 2.65
N THR A 61 -9.07 13.25 2.26
CA THR A 61 -8.02 12.63 3.14
C THR A 61 -6.64 12.41 2.41
N THR A 62 -5.53 12.02 3.08
CA THR A 62 -4.12 11.94 2.52
C THR A 62 -3.12 11.00 3.25
N VAL A 63 -1.97 10.57 2.64
CA VAL A 63 -0.88 9.72 3.26
C VAL A 63 0.43 9.36 2.43
N LEU A 64 1.67 9.29 3.02
CA LEU A 64 2.86 8.40 2.64
C LEU A 64 4.09 8.21 3.64
N LYS A 65 4.74 7.02 3.83
CA LYS A 65 6.09 6.86 4.53
C LYS A 65 6.87 5.53 4.42
N ASP A 66 8.12 5.58 4.95
CA ASP A 66 9.10 4.53 5.31
C ASP A 66 10.22 5.14 6.28
N LYS A 67 11.50 4.68 6.35
CA LYS A 67 12.55 4.88 7.40
C LYS A 67 13.66 5.96 7.24
N ASN A 68 14.94 5.64 6.98
CA ASN A 68 16.08 6.56 7.23
C ASN A 68 16.42 7.51 6.06
N VAL A 69 16.58 6.92 4.86
CA VAL A 69 16.33 7.50 3.53
C VAL A 69 15.04 8.35 3.52
N VAL A 70 14.16 8.12 4.47
CA VAL A 70 12.84 8.72 4.58
C VAL A 70 12.74 9.86 5.57
N ALA A 71 13.73 10.11 6.42
CA ALA A 71 13.92 11.48 6.92
C ALA A 71 14.10 12.45 5.71
N GLN A 72 14.74 11.99 4.64
CA GLN A 72 14.87 12.75 3.39
C GLN A 72 13.58 12.69 2.53
N LEU A 73 12.93 11.54 2.34
CA LEU A 73 11.64 11.46 1.63
C LEU A 73 10.52 12.27 2.32
N VAL A 74 10.54 12.37 3.65
CA VAL A 74 9.51 13.10 4.42
C VAL A 74 9.75 14.58 4.38
N ARG A 75 10.99 15.04 4.58
CA ARG A 75 11.36 16.43 4.27
C ARG A 75 11.12 16.79 2.80
N ARG A 76 11.18 15.82 1.87
CA ARG A 76 10.81 16.01 0.46
C ARG A 76 9.29 16.11 0.30
N ALA A 77 8.50 15.30 1.00
CA ALA A 77 7.05 15.34 0.99
C ALA A 77 6.48 16.62 1.64
N GLU A 78 6.99 17.01 2.81
CA GLU A 78 6.69 18.28 3.48
C GLU A 78 6.97 19.48 2.58
N ARG A 79 8.16 19.55 1.96
CA ARG A 79 8.52 20.59 0.98
C ARG A 79 7.67 20.58 -0.29
N ALA A 80 7.05 19.44 -0.61
CA ALA A 80 6.11 19.30 -1.72
C ALA A 80 4.64 19.51 -1.31
N GLY A 81 4.38 19.91 -0.06
CA GLY A 81 3.02 20.20 0.44
C GLY A 81 2.16 18.98 0.74
N PHE A 82 2.72 17.78 0.86
CA PHE A 82 1.97 16.60 1.29
C PHE A 82 1.48 16.75 2.74
N GLN A 83 0.27 16.30 3.00
CA GLN A 83 -0.45 16.58 4.25
C GLN A 83 -0.44 15.43 5.28
N ALA A 84 0.09 14.24 4.95
CA ALA A 84 0.01 13.06 5.81
C ALA A 84 0.91 11.89 5.36
N ILE A 85 0.95 10.83 6.16
CA ILE A 85 2.02 9.82 6.20
C ILE A 85 1.45 8.37 6.34
N ALA A 86 1.28 7.55 5.27
CA ALA A 86 0.97 6.12 5.35
C ALA A 86 2.25 5.32 5.46
N LEU A 87 2.60 4.90 6.67
CA LEU A 87 3.55 3.82 6.79
C LEU A 87 2.87 2.53 6.34
N THR A 88 3.47 1.82 5.38
CA THR A 88 3.04 0.47 5.02
C THR A 88 3.61 -0.50 6.06
N VAL A 89 2.74 -1.26 6.74
CA VAL A 89 3.11 -2.20 7.83
C VAL A 89 2.83 -3.66 7.50
N ASP A 90 2.08 -3.95 6.43
CA ASP A 90 1.74 -5.32 5.96
C ASP A 90 2.85 -6.00 5.11
N SER A 91 4.02 -5.37 5.01
CA SER A 91 5.04 -5.71 4.01
C SER A 91 6.46 -5.85 4.61
N PRO A 92 6.73 -6.70 5.61
CA PRO A 92 8.10 -6.99 6.06
C PRO A 92 8.88 -7.87 5.06
N VAL A 93 8.17 -8.65 4.24
CA VAL A 93 8.70 -9.46 3.14
C VAL A 93 7.75 -9.30 1.96
N LEU A 94 8.27 -9.27 0.74
CA LEU A 94 7.45 -9.29 -0.48
C LEU A 94 6.68 -10.61 -0.62
N GLY A 95 5.38 -10.50 -0.84
CA GLY A 95 4.46 -11.60 -1.13
C GLY A 95 4.79 -12.34 -2.42
N ARG A 96 4.50 -13.64 -2.43
CA ARG A 96 4.82 -14.55 -3.52
C ARG A 96 3.83 -14.41 -4.68
N ARG A 97 4.02 -13.40 -5.53
CA ARG A 97 3.20 -13.19 -6.73
C ARG A 97 3.71 -14.05 -7.88
N GLU A 98 3.07 -15.21 -8.08
CA GLU A 98 3.58 -16.23 -9.02
C GLU A 98 3.64 -15.79 -10.47
N ALA A 99 2.77 -14.86 -10.89
CA ALA A 99 2.77 -14.36 -12.25
C ALA A 99 4.07 -13.62 -12.58
N ASP A 100 4.62 -12.84 -11.65
CA ASP A 100 5.94 -12.20 -11.81
C ASP A 100 7.07 -13.23 -11.92
N ILE A 101 7.01 -14.31 -11.14
CA ILE A 101 8.00 -15.40 -11.18
C ILE A 101 7.95 -16.09 -12.55
N LYS A 102 6.74 -16.45 -13.01
CA LYS A 102 6.48 -17.09 -14.32
C LYS A 102 6.91 -16.20 -15.48
N ASN A 103 6.70 -14.89 -15.40
CA ASN A 103 7.10 -13.91 -16.41
C ASN A 103 8.55 -13.41 -16.28
N ARG A 104 9.28 -13.78 -15.22
CA ARG A 104 10.60 -13.23 -14.85
C ARG A 104 10.59 -11.69 -14.80
N PHE A 105 9.63 -11.13 -14.07
CA PHE A 105 9.38 -9.68 -14.03
C PHE A 105 10.64 -8.87 -13.74
N THR A 106 10.87 -7.86 -14.57
CA THR A 106 11.91 -6.83 -14.37
C THR A 106 11.30 -5.45 -14.63
N LEU A 107 11.84 -4.43 -13.97
CA LEU A 107 11.45 -3.06 -14.22
C LEU A 107 11.84 -2.68 -15.67
N PRO A 108 10.95 -2.03 -16.46
CA PRO A 108 11.30 -1.57 -17.80
C PRO A 108 12.55 -0.67 -17.79
N PRO A 109 13.45 -0.78 -18.78
CA PRO A 109 14.78 -0.14 -18.73
C PRO A 109 14.73 1.40 -18.75
N ASN A 110 13.60 1.99 -19.13
CA ASN A 110 13.35 3.43 -19.10
C ASN A 110 12.64 3.93 -17.82
N MET A 111 12.34 3.05 -16.86
CA MET A 111 11.73 3.40 -15.57
C MET A 111 12.76 3.47 -14.45
N VAL A 112 12.58 4.45 -13.55
CA VAL A 112 13.44 4.67 -12.38
C VAL A 112 12.60 5.10 -11.17
N PHE A 113 13.04 4.73 -9.97
CA PHE A 113 12.38 5.14 -8.73
C PHE A 113 12.73 6.59 -8.36
N LYS A 114 12.08 7.57 -9.00
CA LYS A 114 12.31 9.03 -8.88
C LYS A 114 12.31 9.61 -7.46
N ASN A 115 11.76 8.90 -6.48
CA ASN A 115 11.81 9.29 -5.08
C ASN A 115 13.20 9.09 -4.46
N PHE A 116 13.97 8.11 -4.94
CA PHE A 116 15.30 7.74 -4.45
C PHE A 116 16.44 8.45 -5.19
N GLU A 117 16.17 9.06 -6.36
CA GLU A 117 17.13 9.95 -7.01
C GLU A 117 17.54 11.09 -6.07
N ARG A 118 18.87 11.29 -5.93
CA ARG A 118 19.51 12.34 -5.11
C ARG A 118 19.28 12.21 -3.60
N LEU A 119 18.89 11.04 -3.11
CA LEU A 119 18.96 10.74 -1.68
C LEU A 119 20.37 10.27 -1.30
N ASP A 120 20.82 10.62 -0.11
CA ASP A 120 21.98 9.94 0.49
C ASP A 120 21.54 8.55 0.97
N LEU A 121 22.03 7.53 0.27
CA LEU A 121 21.79 6.11 0.55
C LEU A 121 22.90 5.50 1.43
N GLY A 122 23.94 6.27 1.79
CA GLY A 122 25.05 5.81 2.62
C GLY A 122 25.77 4.58 2.05
N LYS A 123 26.15 3.65 2.93
CA LYS A 123 26.75 2.35 2.58
C LYS A 123 25.70 1.25 2.28
N LEU A 124 24.54 1.59 1.68
CA LEU A 124 23.70 0.56 1.07
C LEU A 124 24.54 -0.18 0.02
N ASP A 125 24.55 -1.52 0.11
CA ASP A 125 25.65 -2.30 -0.42
C ASP A 125 25.79 -2.17 -1.94
N LYS A 126 26.96 -1.68 -2.39
CA LYS A 126 27.25 -1.40 -3.80
C LYS A 126 27.46 -2.66 -4.64
N THR A 127 27.39 -3.84 -4.02
CA THR A 127 27.52 -5.15 -4.67
C THR A 127 26.29 -5.56 -5.49
N CYS A 128 25.18 -4.81 -5.41
CA CYS A 128 23.97 -5.08 -6.18
C CYS A 128 23.64 -3.93 -7.13
N ASP A 129 24.06 -4.04 -8.39
CA ASP A 129 23.94 -3.02 -9.46
C ASP A 129 22.49 -2.61 -9.84
N SER A 130 21.47 -3.15 -9.17
CA SER A 130 20.08 -2.82 -9.44
C SER A 130 19.50 -1.90 -8.38
N VAL A 131 19.06 -0.71 -8.81
CA VAL A 131 18.26 0.24 -7.99
C VAL A 131 16.98 -0.43 -7.46
N VAL A 132 16.50 -1.48 -8.13
CA VAL A 132 15.39 -2.34 -7.66
C VAL A 132 15.77 -3.07 -6.37
N THR A 133 16.99 -3.59 -6.24
CA THR A 133 17.46 -4.24 -5.01
C THR A 133 17.54 -3.24 -3.87
N THR A 134 18.06 -2.02 -4.12
CA THR A 134 18.09 -0.96 -3.10
C THR A 134 16.68 -0.52 -2.68
N TYR A 135 15.77 -0.36 -3.65
CA TYR A 135 14.35 -0.07 -3.41
C TYR A 135 13.68 -1.15 -2.55
N VAL A 136 13.95 -2.43 -2.83
CA VAL A 136 13.46 -3.56 -2.03
C VAL A 136 14.09 -3.57 -0.63
N ALA A 137 15.42 -3.43 -0.51
CA ALA A 137 16.10 -3.45 0.78
C ALA A 137 15.65 -2.30 1.71
N VAL A 138 15.27 -1.15 1.15
CA VAL A 138 14.78 0.00 1.93
C VAL A 138 13.30 -0.15 2.30
N LEU A 139 12.45 -0.70 1.43
CA LEU A 139 11.00 -0.81 1.71
C LEU A 139 10.58 -2.02 2.55
N PHE A 140 11.33 -3.12 2.53
CA PHE A 140 10.96 -4.39 3.17
C PHE A 140 11.88 -4.70 4.37
N ASP A 141 11.99 -3.74 5.30
CA ASP A 141 12.73 -3.90 6.55
C ASP A 141 11.96 -4.80 7.54
N ARG A 142 12.46 -6.03 7.71
CA ARG A 142 11.91 -7.05 8.61
C ARG A 142 12.02 -6.71 10.10
N SER A 143 12.77 -5.68 10.47
CA SER A 143 12.97 -5.26 11.87
C SER A 143 11.96 -4.23 12.37
N LEU A 144 11.10 -3.71 11.48
CA LEU A 144 10.07 -2.73 11.81
C LEU A 144 9.15 -3.22 12.94
N ASN A 145 8.99 -2.38 13.96
CA ASN A 145 8.21 -2.66 15.15
C ASN A 145 7.58 -1.36 15.73
N TRP A 146 6.78 -1.49 16.78
CA TRP A 146 6.05 -0.35 17.36
C TRP A 146 6.91 0.82 17.88
N LYS A 147 8.20 0.60 18.19
CA LYS A 147 9.13 1.70 18.54
C LYS A 147 9.43 2.58 17.32
N ASP A 148 9.37 2.01 16.13
CA ASP A 148 9.65 2.72 14.89
C ASP A 148 8.57 3.72 14.53
N ILE A 149 7.31 3.49 14.94
CA ILE A 149 6.20 4.45 14.86
C ILE A 149 6.47 5.66 15.76
N LYS A 150 6.93 5.41 17.00
CA LYS A 150 7.27 6.49 17.95
C LYS A 150 8.44 7.33 17.46
N TRP A 151 9.48 6.70 16.90
CA TRP A 151 10.55 7.40 16.18
C TRP A 151 10.03 8.17 14.96
N LEU A 152 9.05 7.63 14.24
CA LEU A 152 8.43 8.25 13.07
C LEU A 152 7.80 9.61 13.40
N LEU A 153 7.21 9.73 14.59
CA LEU A 153 6.59 10.93 15.14
C LEU A 153 7.60 11.97 15.65
N THR A 154 8.87 11.61 15.89
CA THR A 154 9.89 12.60 16.30
C THR A 154 10.52 13.36 15.14
N ILE A 155 10.29 12.92 13.89
CA ILE A 155 10.95 13.48 12.69
C ILE A 155 9.99 14.22 11.72
N THR A 156 8.71 14.33 12.04
CA THR A 156 7.71 15.07 11.24
C THR A 156 6.51 15.46 12.11
N SER A 157 5.83 16.54 11.74
CA SER A 157 4.52 16.91 12.31
C SER A 157 3.34 16.45 11.44
N LEU A 158 3.59 15.80 10.30
CA LEU A 158 2.52 15.30 9.44
C LEU A 158 1.82 14.07 10.08
N PRO A 159 0.47 14.00 10.06
CA PRO A 159 -0.29 12.90 10.65
C PRO A 159 0.06 11.55 10.01
N ILE A 160 0.31 10.55 10.86
CA ILE A 160 0.77 9.21 10.48
C ILE A 160 -0.40 8.22 10.52
N LEU A 161 -0.87 7.74 9.36
CA LEU A 161 -1.77 6.60 9.32
C LEU A 161 -0.96 5.31 9.10
N LEU A 162 -1.40 4.19 9.67
CA LEU A 162 -0.79 2.88 9.40
C LEU A 162 -1.60 2.11 8.36
N LYS A 163 -0.96 1.76 7.23
CA LYS A 163 -1.57 1.02 6.13
C LYS A 163 -1.13 -0.43 6.17
N GLY A 164 -2.10 -1.34 6.26
CA GLY A 164 -1.82 -2.78 6.34
C GLY A 164 -2.31 -3.44 7.61
N VAL A 165 -3.03 -2.70 8.46
CA VAL A 165 -3.65 -3.24 9.66
C VAL A 165 -4.92 -3.98 9.28
N LEU A 166 -5.08 -5.21 9.78
CA LEU A 166 -6.26 -6.07 9.55
C LEU A 166 -6.92 -6.53 10.84
N THR A 167 -6.40 -6.12 12.01
CA THR A 167 -6.88 -6.56 13.33
C THR A 167 -7.22 -5.38 14.24
N VAL A 168 -8.15 -5.60 15.15
CA VAL A 168 -8.50 -4.69 16.25
C VAL A 168 -7.37 -4.61 17.28
N GLU A 169 -6.63 -5.69 17.50
CA GLU A 169 -5.46 -5.74 18.39
C GLU A 169 -4.37 -4.76 17.92
N ASP A 170 -3.96 -4.85 16.65
CA ASP A 170 -2.96 -3.94 16.08
C ASP A 170 -3.51 -2.52 15.94
N THR A 171 -4.82 -2.36 15.73
CA THR A 171 -5.49 -1.04 15.77
C THR A 171 -5.37 -0.39 17.16
N ARG A 172 -5.62 -1.14 18.24
CA ARG A 172 -5.45 -0.65 19.63
C ARG A 172 -3.99 -0.25 19.90
N ILE A 173 -3.02 -1.07 19.46
CA ILE A 173 -1.60 -0.76 19.64
C ILE A 173 -1.17 0.45 18.80
N ALA A 174 -1.67 0.59 17.57
CA ALA A 174 -1.39 1.73 16.70
C ALA A 174 -1.88 3.07 17.28
N ILE A 175 -3.08 3.08 17.88
CA ILE A 175 -3.61 4.24 18.62
C ILE A 175 -2.67 4.59 19.79
N GLN A 176 -2.27 3.59 20.59
CA GLN A 176 -1.31 3.79 21.70
C GLN A 176 0.10 4.20 21.24
N ALA A 177 0.47 3.88 20.01
CA ALA A 177 1.73 4.29 19.38
C ALA A 177 1.70 5.73 18.84
N GLY A 178 0.52 6.37 18.81
CA GLY A 178 0.33 7.75 18.31
C GLY A 178 0.02 7.84 16.82
N ALA A 179 -0.48 6.77 16.19
CA ALA A 179 -1.00 6.86 14.83
C ALA A 179 -2.21 7.79 14.77
N ALA A 180 -2.24 8.69 13.79
CA ALA A 180 -3.36 9.58 13.50
C ALA A 180 -4.55 8.85 12.83
N GLY A 181 -4.39 7.58 12.46
CA GLY A 181 -5.47 6.71 11.98
C GLY A 181 -4.95 5.44 11.32
N ILE A 182 -5.87 4.68 10.72
CA ILE A 182 -5.62 3.34 10.16
C ILE A 182 -6.17 3.27 8.75
N ILE A 183 -5.47 2.53 7.87
CA ILE A 183 -5.96 2.14 6.56
C ILE A 183 -6.02 0.61 6.53
N VAL A 184 -7.24 0.08 6.68
CA VAL A 184 -7.52 -1.35 6.62
C VAL A 184 -7.17 -1.88 5.22
N SER A 185 -6.14 -2.72 5.14
CA SER A 185 -5.44 -3.04 3.90
C SER A 185 -4.80 -4.42 3.98
N ASN A 186 -4.99 -5.23 2.94
CA ASN A 186 -4.24 -6.46 2.68
C ASN A 186 -3.30 -6.30 1.47
N GLN A 187 -2.77 -5.08 1.27
CA GLN A 187 -1.97 -4.66 0.12
C GLN A 187 -2.64 -4.93 -1.25
N GLY A 188 -3.97 -5.00 -1.31
CA GLY A 188 -4.70 -5.41 -2.51
C GLY A 188 -4.54 -6.91 -2.82
N ALA A 189 -4.49 -7.75 -1.78
CA ALA A 189 -4.26 -9.19 -1.83
C ALA A 189 -2.90 -9.61 -2.43
N ARG A 190 -1.84 -8.83 -2.21
CA ARG A 190 -0.52 -9.00 -2.85
C ARG A 190 0.62 -9.40 -1.92
N GLN A 191 0.36 -9.50 -0.61
CA GLN A 191 1.37 -9.91 0.38
C GLN A 191 1.14 -11.34 0.85
N LEU A 192 0.21 -11.54 1.78
CA LEU A 192 -0.23 -12.84 2.26
C LEU A 192 -1.59 -13.17 1.63
N ASP A 193 -1.75 -14.39 1.13
CA ASP A 193 -3.05 -14.91 0.70
C ASP A 193 -3.80 -15.57 1.88
N TYR A 194 -5.07 -15.90 1.70
CA TYR A 194 -5.98 -16.38 2.76
C TYR A 194 -6.15 -15.44 3.97
N VAL A 195 -5.87 -14.14 3.80
CA VAL A 195 -6.24 -13.09 4.79
C VAL A 195 -7.68 -12.61 4.54
N PRO A 196 -8.37 -12.01 5.54
CA PRO A 196 -9.70 -11.46 5.31
C PRO A 196 -9.70 -10.37 4.21
N ALA A 197 -10.84 -10.26 3.52
CA ALA A 197 -11.11 -9.10 2.68
C ALA A 197 -11.16 -7.84 3.56
N THR A 198 -10.66 -6.71 3.05
CA THR A 198 -10.55 -5.47 3.86
C THR A 198 -11.88 -4.97 4.41
N ILE A 199 -12.99 -5.23 3.72
CA ILE A 199 -14.33 -4.87 4.18
C ILE A 199 -14.84 -5.76 5.34
N MET A 200 -14.32 -6.98 5.49
CA MET A 200 -14.60 -7.84 6.64
C MET A 200 -13.72 -7.45 7.84
N ALA A 201 -12.45 -7.10 7.58
CA ALA A 201 -11.52 -6.59 8.59
C ALA A 201 -11.84 -5.15 9.06
N LEU A 202 -12.82 -4.47 8.45
CA LEU A 202 -13.25 -3.12 8.83
C LEU A 202 -14.16 -3.12 10.08
N GLU A 203 -14.95 -4.18 10.28
CA GLU A 203 -15.83 -4.37 11.43
C GLU A 203 -15.53 -5.72 12.10
N GLU A 204 -14.38 -5.79 12.78
CA GLU A 204 -14.06 -6.86 13.72
C GLU A 204 -14.61 -6.50 15.12
N LYS A 205 -15.10 -7.51 15.85
CA LYS A 205 -15.92 -7.36 17.08
C LYS A 205 -15.14 -7.70 18.35
#